data_AF-A0A496UP07-F1
#
_entry.id   AF-A0A496UP07-F1
#
_cell.length_a   1.000
_cell.length_b   1.000
_cell.length_c   1.000
_cell.angle_alpha   90.00
_cell.angle_beta   90.00
_cell.angle_gamma   90.00
#
_symmetry.space_group_name_H-M   'P 1'
#
loop_
_entity.id
_entity.type
_entity.pdbx_description
1 polymer ?
#
loop_
_entity_poly.entity_id
_entity_poly.type
_entity_poly.pdbx_seq_one_letter_code
_entity_poly.pdbx_strand_id
1 'polypeptide(L)'
;MQKIESKQAIAIGAGAVGTAFMWKILKKKFRKKREGLYVDFDGTICKNKFPDVGEPEPYVREALTKMIKKYDIVIHSCRTAKYWTEFFKDHKPEEQVTVIEKFMEKYKIPYTRIETDHDKPFAHRYIGDEAINYNNNWEEIASKLLEAGKSDQKS
;
A
#
# COMPACT_ATOMS: atom_id res chain seq x y z
N MET A 1 18.61 -47.30 -29.13
CA MET A 1 18.09 -45.95 -29.41
C MET A 1 18.56 -45.03 -28.28
N GLN A 2 19.57 -44.22 -28.56
CA GLN A 2 20.25 -43.30 -27.64
C GLN A 2 20.15 -41.88 -28.21
N LYS A 3 20.28 -40.88 -27.32
CA LYS A 3 20.19 -39.41 -27.48
C LYS A 3 18.76 -38.87 -27.41
N ILE A 4 18.47 -37.86 -26.59
CA ILE A 4 19.06 -36.51 -26.67
C ILE A 4 19.61 -36.01 -25.33
N GLU A 5 20.84 -35.51 -25.42
CA GLU A 5 21.70 -34.96 -24.37
C GLU A 5 21.26 -33.56 -23.93
N SER A 6 21.46 -33.29 -22.64
CA SER A 6 21.39 -32.00 -21.98
C SER A 6 22.30 -30.96 -22.65
N LYS A 7 21.71 -29.94 -23.27
CA LYS A 7 22.46 -28.80 -23.80
C LYS A 7 22.88 -27.86 -22.66
N GLN A 8 24.15 -28.02 -22.29
CA GLN A 8 25.14 -27.03 -21.89
C GLN A 8 24.63 -25.61 -21.58
N ALA A 9 24.80 -25.22 -20.32
CA ALA A 9 24.84 -23.84 -19.88
C ALA A 9 26.08 -23.16 -20.49
N ILE A 10 25.86 -22.21 -21.39
CA ILE A 10 26.91 -21.29 -21.83
C ILE A 10 27.07 -20.25 -20.72
N ALA A 11 28.06 -20.45 -19.86
CA ALA A 11 28.54 -19.43 -18.94
C ALA A 11 29.31 -18.38 -19.75
N ILE A 12 28.61 -17.33 -20.20
CA ILE A 12 29.26 -16.11 -20.69
C ILE A 12 29.62 -15.29 -19.46
N GLY A 13 30.92 -15.08 -19.25
CA GLY A 13 31.47 -14.23 -18.21
C GLY A 13 30.91 -12.80 -18.32
N ALA A 14 30.00 -12.47 -17.42
CA ALA A 14 29.75 -11.11 -16.99
C ALA A 14 29.98 -11.13 -15.47
N GLY A 15 30.93 -10.32 -15.00
CA GLY A 15 31.28 -10.24 -13.57
C GLY A 15 30.04 -10.11 -12.69
N ALA A 16 30.13 -10.57 -11.44
CA ALA A 16 29.03 -10.72 -10.47
C ALA A 16 28.05 -9.53 -10.36
N VAL A 17 28.44 -8.35 -10.83
CA VAL A 17 27.60 -7.14 -10.94
C VAL A 17 26.52 -7.25 -12.04
N GLY A 18 26.82 -7.87 -13.18
CA GLY A 18 25.91 -7.98 -14.33
C GLY A 18 24.75 -8.95 -14.10
N THR A 19 25.02 -10.08 -13.45
CA THR A 19 23.99 -11.07 -13.09
C THR A 19 23.07 -10.55 -11.97
N ALA A 20 23.61 -9.84 -10.97
CA ALA A 20 22.81 -9.21 -9.92
C ALA A 20 21.91 -8.08 -10.44
N PHE A 21 22.41 -7.25 -11.37
CA PHE A 21 21.63 -6.19 -12.01
C PHE A 21 20.51 -6.76 -12.91
N MET A 22 20.83 -7.76 -13.72
CA MET A 22 19.86 -8.44 -14.58
C MET A 22 18.81 -9.21 -13.76
N TRP A 23 19.21 -9.83 -12.64
CA TRP A 23 18.28 -10.46 -11.70
C TRP A 23 17.40 -9.46 -10.95
N LYS A 24 17.90 -8.26 -10.64
CA LYS A 24 17.12 -7.15 -10.05
C LYS A 24 16.06 -6.62 -11.02
N ILE A 25 16.40 -6.51 -12.31
CA ILE A 25 15.46 -6.14 -13.39
C ILE A 25 14.41 -7.24 -13.58
N LEU A 26 14.82 -8.50 -13.63
CA LEU A 26 13.91 -9.64 -13.77
C LEU A 26 12.98 -9.80 -12.55
N LYS A 27 13.48 -9.63 -11.32
CA LYS A 27 12.64 -9.61 -10.10
C LYS A 27 11.58 -8.51 -10.13
N LYS A 28 11.89 -7.34 -10.71
CA LYS A 28 10.92 -6.25 -10.86
C LYS A 28 9.81 -6.61 -11.86
N LYS A 29 10.15 -7.34 -12.94
CA LYS A 29 9.18 -7.86 -13.94
C LYS A 29 8.32 -9.02 -13.43
N PHE A 30 8.79 -9.80 -12.45
CA PHE A 30 8.08 -10.96 -11.91
C PHE A 30 7.53 -10.75 -10.49
N ARG A 31 7.33 -9.49 -10.04
CA ARG A 31 6.63 -9.25 -8.78
C ARG A 31 5.17 -9.66 -8.97
N LYS A 32 4.77 -10.79 -8.37
CA LYS A 32 3.39 -11.27 -8.35
C LYS A 32 2.48 -10.10 -7.94
N LYS A 33 1.46 -9.80 -8.73
CA LYS A 33 0.49 -8.72 -8.46
C LYS A 33 -0.07 -8.95 -7.06
N ARG A 34 0.06 -7.96 -6.18
CA ARG A 34 -0.49 -8.00 -4.84
C ARG A 34 -1.87 -7.37 -4.87
N GLU A 35 -2.76 -7.88 -4.04
CA GLU A 35 -4.07 -7.26 -3.82
C GLU A 35 -3.90 -5.86 -3.22
N GLY A 36 -4.77 -4.94 -3.62
CA GLY A 36 -4.78 -3.59 -3.08
C GLY A 36 -5.52 -3.56 -1.75
N LEU A 37 -4.89 -3.02 -0.71
CA LEU A 37 -5.56 -2.67 0.54
C LEU A 37 -5.71 -1.15 0.58
N TYR A 38 -6.94 -0.68 0.37
CA TYR A 38 -7.28 0.73 0.41
C TYR A 38 -7.49 1.16 1.85
N VAL A 39 -6.75 2.17 2.29
CA VAL A 39 -6.70 2.61 3.69
C VAL A 39 -7.02 4.09 3.76
N ASP A 40 -8.00 4.43 4.59
CA ASP A 40 -8.33 5.82 4.91
C ASP A 40 -7.19 6.50 5.68
N PHE A 41 -7.08 7.82 5.56
CA PHE A 41 -6.06 8.58 6.25
C PHE A 41 -6.58 9.13 7.59
N ASP A 42 -7.53 10.06 7.54
CA ASP A 42 -8.05 10.75 8.72
C ASP A 42 -8.97 9.86 9.56
N GLY A 43 -8.67 9.76 10.84
CA GLY A 43 -9.40 8.89 11.77
C GLY A 43 -9.11 7.40 11.58
N THR A 44 -8.10 7.05 10.79
CA THR A 44 -7.69 5.65 10.55
C THR A 44 -6.18 5.48 10.64
N ILE A 45 -5.39 6.24 9.87
CA ILE A 45 -3.93 6.26 9.98
C ILE A 45 -3.47 7.30 11.00
N CYS A 46 -4.13 8.45 11.05
CA CYS A 46 -3.88 9.52 12.00
C CYS A 46 -5.18 9.93 12.69
N LYS A 47 -5.09 10.58 13.85
CA LYS A 47 -6.26 11.12 14.54
C LYS A 47 -6.97 12.13 13.66
N ASN A 48 -8.29 12.05 13.60
CA ASN A 48 -9.09 12.98 12.82
C ASN A 48 -8.99 14.41 13.40
N LYS A 49 -8.27 15.29 12.71
CA LYS A 49 -8.07 16.71 13.07
C LYS A 49 -8.18 17.66 11.88
N PHE A 50 -8.87 17.25 10.81
CA PHE A 50 -8.98 18.04 9.58
C PHE A 50 -9.44 19.49 9.89
N PRO A 51 -8.80 20.54 9.31
CA PRO A 51 -7.82 20.49 8.21
C PRO A 51 -6.39 20.12 8.62
N ASP A 52 -6.04 20.21 9.90
CA ASP A 52 -4.73 19.80 10.42
C ASP A 52 -4.56 18.28 10.39
N VAL A 53 -3.33 17.80 10.59
CA VAL A 53 -3.02 16.36 10.68
C VAL A 53 -2.80 15.97 12.13
N GLY A 54 -3.57 15.00 12.62
CA GLY A 54 -3.41 14.45 13.97
C GLY A 54 -2.17 13.57 14.12
N GLU A 55 -1.85 13.20 15.36
CA GLU A 55 -0.81 12.19 15.62
C GLU A 55 -1.22 10.84 15.01
N PRO A 56 -0.26 9.93 14.73
CA PRO A 56 -0.56 8.58 14.27
C PRO A 56 -1.48 7.84 15.23
N GLU A 57 -2.35 7.03 14.66
CA GLU A 57 -3.13 6.09 15.44
C GLU A 57 -2.23 5.00 16.06
N PRO A 58 -2.55 4.48 17.26
CA PRO A 58 -1.77 3.43 17.88
C PRO A 58 -1.59 2.21 16.97
N TYR A 59 -0.36 1.67 16.93
CA TYR A 59 0.03 0.46 16.19
C TYR A 59 -0.10 0.49 14.66
N VAL A 60 -0.48 1.63 14.06
CA VAL A 60 -0.64 1.75 12.60
C VAL A 60 0.65 1.42 11.85
N ARG A 61 1.79 1.92 12.33
CA ARG A 61 3.08 1.72 11.69
C ARG A 61 3.45 0.23 11.68
N GLU A 62 3.31 -0.42 12.83
CA GLU A 62 3.60 -1.84 13.02
C GLU A 62 2.68 -2.71 12.15
N ALA A 63 1.37 -2.39 12.12
CA ALA A 63 0.38 -3.08 11.31
C ALA A 63 0.68 -2.96 9.81
N LEU A 64 0.85 -1.75 9.29
CA LEU A 64 1.14 -1.50 7.87
C LEU A 64 2.51 -2.08 7.46
N THR A 65 3.51 -2.08 8.34
CA THR A 65 4.82 -2.73 8.10
C THR A 65 4.70 -4.24 7.89
N LYS A 66 3.79 -4.90 8.61
CA LYS A 66 3.52 -6.33 8.40
C LYS A 66 2.73 -6.54 7.10
N MET A 67 1.67 -5.75 6.89
CA MET A 67 0.74 -5.94 5.78
C MET A 67 1.32 -5.55 4.41
N ILE A 68 2.21 -4.56 4.33
CA ILE A 68 2.86 -4.17 3.07
C ILE A 68 3.72 -5.28 2.46
N LYS A 69 4.02 -6.36 3.19
CA LYS A 69 4.68 -7.54 2.60
C LYS A 69 3.73 -8.34 1.71
N LYS A 70 2.43 -8.36 2.04
CA LYS A 70 1.37 -9.11 1.35
C LYS A 70 0.53 -8.25 0.39
N TYR A 71 0.23 -7.02 0.77
CA TYR A 71 -0.66 -6.12 0.05
C TYR A 71 0.08 -4.94 -0.58
N ASP A 72 -0.52 -4.35 -1.61
CA ASP A 72 -0.23 -2.99 -2.03
C ASP A 72 -1.08 -2.03 -1.18
N ILE A 73 -0.46 -1.36 -0.21
CA ILE A 73 -1.13 -0.41 0.70
C ILE A 73 -1.38 0.89 -0.07
N VAL A 74 -2.64 1.19 -0.34
CA VAL A 74 -3.08 2.37 -1.11
C VAL A 74 -3.78 3.33 -0.16
N ILE A 75 -3.23 4.54 0.00
CA ILE A 75 -3.89 5.56 0.82
C ILE A 75 -5.00 6.19 -0.01
N HIS A 76 -6.24 6.11 0.46
CA HIS A 76 -7.40 6.70 -0.21
C HIS A 76 -8.14 7.60 0.76
N SER A 77 -7.86 8.90 0.65
CA SER A 77 -8.36 9.95 1.54
C SER A 77 -9.25 10.91 0.77
N CYS A 78 -10.29 11.43 1.41
CA CYS A 78 -11.06 12.53 0.84
C CYS A 78 -10.25 13.83 0.80
N ARG A 79 -9.13 13.96 1.53
CA ARG A 79 -8.25 15.13 1.46
C ARG A 79 -7.75 15.44 0.05
N THR A 80 -7.55 14.43 -0.79
CA THR A 80 -7.02 14.58 -2.15
C THR A 80 -8.13 14.75 -3.19
N ALA A 81 -9.39 14.86 -2.77
CA ALA A 81 -10.50 14.89 -3.69
C ALA A 81 -10.59 16.23 -4.44
N LYS A 82 -10.69 16.17 -5.76
CA LYS A 82 -10.69 17.33 -6.64
C LYS A 82 -11.97 18.17 -6.49
N TYR A 83 -13.10 17.54 -6.17
CA TYR A 83 -14.36 18.27 -5.98
C TYR A 83 -14.31 19.31 -4.85
N TRP A 84 -13.36 19.23 -3.90
CA TRP A 84 -13.21 20.26 -2.88
C TRP A 84 -12.89 21.64 -3.47
N THR A 85 -12.27 21.71 -4.64
CA THR A 85 -11.98 22.97 -5.34
C THR A 85 -13.25 23.75 -5.70
N GLU A 86 -14.40 23.07 -5.81
CA GLU A 86 -15.71 23.70 -6.04
C GLU A 86 -16.23 24.42 -4.78
N PHE A 87 -15.87 23.92 -3.60
CA PHE A 87 -16.33 24.44 -2.30
C PHE A 87 -15.31 25.35 -1.63
N PHE A 88 -14.02 25.12 -1.87
CA PHE A 88 -12.90 25.78 -1.21
C PHE A 88 -11.84 26.17 -2.25
N LYS A 89 -11.82 27.45 -2.64
CA LYS A 89 -10.92 27.95 -3.69
C LYS A 89 -9.43 27.76 -3.38
N ASP A 90 -9.08 27.77 -2.10
CA ASP A 90 -7.70 27.60 -1.65
C ASP A 90 -7.31 26.12 -1.46
N HIS A 91 -8.26 25.19 -1.66
CA HIS A 91 -7.96 23.77 -1.58
C HIS A 91 -7.18 23.34 -2.82
N LYS A 92 -6.00 22.74 -2.59
CA LYS A 92 -5.14 22.20 -3.62
C LYS A 92 -4.88 20.72 -3.37
N PRO A 93 -5.51 19.81 -4.14
CA PRO A 93 -5.36 18.36 -3.95
C PRO A 93 -3.89 17.89 -3.92
N GLU A 94 -3.04 18.47 -4.75
CA GLU A 94 -1.60 18.19 -4.81
C GLU A 94 -0.84 18.57 -3.53
N GLU A 95 -1.25 19.65 -2.87
CA GLU A 95 -0.69 20.03 -1.57
C GLU A 95 -1.13 19.02 -0.50
N GLN A 96 -2.35 18.49 -0.59
CA GLN A 96 -2.84 17.45 0.33
C GLN A 96 -2.15 16.10 0.12
N VAL A 97 -1.78 15.74 -1.11
CA VAL A 97 -0.89 14.59 -1.37
C VAL A 97 0.43 14.79 -0.61
N THR A 98 1.06 15.96 -0.75
CA THR A 98 2.32 16.29 -0.06
C THR A 98 2.18 16.23 1.47
N VAL A 99 1.03 16.65 2.02
CA VAL A 99 0.74 16.54 3.45
C VAL A 99 0.75 15.08 3.92
N ILE A 100 0.08 14.19 3.17
CA ILE A 100 0.06 12.75 3.48
C ILE A 100 1.48 12.18 3.37
N GLU A 101 2.21 12.47 2.29
CA GLU A 101 3.58 11.95 2.10
C GLU A 101 4.51 12.35 3.24
N LYS A 102 4.53 13.64 3.61
CA LYS A 102 5.34 14.15 4.73
C LYS A 102 4.98 13.49 6.05
N PHE A 103 3.68 13.25 6.30
CA PHE A 103 3.25 12.54 7.49
C PHE A 103 3.77 11.09 7.51
N MET A 104 3.58 10.37 6.42
CA MET A 104 4.01 8.97 6.30
C MET A 104 5.53 8.85 6.43
N GLU A 105 6.29 9.78 5.85
CA GLU A 105 7.75 9.86 5.99
C GLU A 105 8.16 10.14 7.43
N LYS A 106 7.60 11.19 8.07
CA LYS A 106 7.91 11.61 9.45
C LYS A 106 7.80 10.44 10.43
N TYR A 107 6.73 9.64 10.31
CA TYR A 107 6.46 8.52 11.20
C TYR A 107 6.95 7.17 10.66
N LYS A 108 7.63 7.16 9.50
CA LYS A 108 8.17 5.96 8.83
C LYS A 108 7.09 4.89 8.62
N ILE A 109 5.90 5.31 8.24
CA ILE A 109 4.75 4.43 7.98
C ILE A 109 4.84 3.99 6.51
N PRO A 110 4.94 2.68 6.23
CA PRO A 110 5.12 2.22 4.86
C PRO A 110 3.79 2.21 4.11
N TYR A 111 3.82 2.68 2.86
CA TYR A 111 2.71 2.62 1.91
C TYR A 111 3.23 2.37 0.50
N THR A 112 2.35 2.01 -0.43
CA THR A 112 2.71 1.75 -1.83
C THR A 112 2.46 2.97 -2.71
N ARG A 113 1.29 3.61 -2.57
CA ARG A 113 0.94 4.86 -3.28
C ARG A 113 -0.22 5.56 -2.59
N ILE A 114 -0.49 6.80 -2.99
CA ILE A 114 -1.71 7.55 -2.68
C ILE A 114 -2.61 7.48 -3.92
N GLU A 115 -3.90 7.18 -3.73
CA GLU A 115 -4.90 7.17 -4.81
C GLU A 115 -5.33 8.60 -5.15
N THR A 116 -5.10 9.02 -6.39
CA THR A 116 -5.40 10.37 -6.90
C THR A 116 -6.19 10.37 -8.20
N ASP A 117 -6.40 9.19 -8.80
CA ASP A 117 -7.13 9.06 -10.05
C ASP A 117 -8.64 9.06 -9.78
N HIS A 118 -9.06 8.48 -8.64
CA HIS A 118 -10.44 8.40 -8.21
C HIS A 118 -10.66 9.12 -6.88
N ASP A 119 -11.48 10.16 -6.88
CA ASP A 119 -11.85 10.88 -5.67
C ASP A 119 -12.57 9.95 -4.68
N LYS A 120 -12.18 10.03 -3.41
CA LYS A 120 -12.95 9.43 -2.32
C LYS A 120 -14.12 10.37 -1.97
N PRO A 121 -15.39 9.94 -2.13
CA PRO A 121 -16.54 10.78 -1.79
C PRO A 121 -16.56 11.09 -0.29
N PHE A 122 -16.80 12.33 0.11
CA PHE A 122 -17.00 12.66 1.53
C PHE A 122 -18.35 12.08 1.98
N ALA A 123 -18.31 11.14 2.92
CA ALA A 123 -19.49 10.45 3.40
C ALA A 123 -19.45 10.30 4.93
N HIS A 124 -20.63 10.29 5.55
CA HIS A 124 -20.75 10.05 6.99
C HIS A 124 -20.43 8.59 7.35
N ARG A 125 -20.75 7.65 6.45
CA ARG A 125 -20.55 6.20 6.61
C ARG A 125 -20.33 5.56 5.24
N TYR A 126 -19.61 4.45 5.22
CA TYR A 126 -19.54 3.54 4.07
C TYR A 126 -20.14 2.19 4.47
N ILE A 127 -20.78 1.52 3.52
CA ILE A 127 -21.22 0.14 3.64
C ILE A 127 -20.57 -0.61 2.48
N GLY A 128 -19.86 -1.69 2.79
CA GLY A 128 -19.25 -2.58 1.81
C GLY A 128 -19.18 -3.98 2.41
N ASP A 129 -19.28 -4.98 1.54
CA ASP A 129 -19.14 -6.40 1.87
C ASP A 129 -17.73 -6.73 2.40
N GLU A 130 -16.71 -6.14 1.78
CA GLU A 130 -15.30 -6.30 2.17
C GLU A 130 -14.78 -5.16 3.07
N ALA A 131 -15.68 -4.33 3.61
CA ALA A 131 -15.29 -3.18 4.44
C ALA A 131 -14.77 -3.63 5.82
N ILE A 132 -13.61 -3.11 6.21
CA ILE A 132 -13.00 -3.36 7.52
C ILE A 132 -13.13 -2.11 8.37
N ASN A 133 -13.87 -2.22 9.47
CA ASN A 133 -14.07 -1.10 10.39
C ASN A 133 -12.86 -0.94 11.31
N TYR A 134 -12.27 0.25 11.29
CA TYR A 134 -11.27 0.67 12.25
C TYR A 134 -11.93 1.26 13.50
N ASN A 135 -11.49 0.81 14.67
CA ASN A 135 -11.88 1.34 15.97
C ASN A 135 -10.73 1.12 16.99
N ASN A 136 -9.57 1.73 16.74
CA ASN A 136 -8.34 1.54 17.54
C ASN A 136 -7.82 0.09 17.56
N ASN A 137 -8.13 -0.71 16.55
CA ASN A 137 -7.88 -2.15 16.51
C ASN A 137 -6.92 -2.58 15.40
N TRP A 138 -5.88 -1.78 15.12
CA TRP A 138 -4.90 -2.05 14.06
C TRP A 138 -4.22 -3.43 14.17
N GLU A 139 -3.91 -3.87 15.40
CA GLU A 139 -3.29 -5.18 15.63
C GLU A 139 -4.22 -6.34 15.26
N GLU A 140 -5.52 -6.21 15.57
CA GLU A 140 -6.55 -7.20 15.23
C GLU A 140 -6.73 -7.26 13.71
N ILE A 141 -6.88 -6.10 13.06
CA ILE A 141 -7.00 -5.99 11.60
C ILE A 141 -5.82 -6.66 10.90
N ALA A 142 -4.59 -6.34 11.34
CA ALA A 142 -3.39 -6.93 10.75
C ALA A 142 -3.34 -8.45 10.93
N SER A 143 -3.72 -8.96 12.11
CA SER A 143 -3.74 -10.40 12.38
C SER A 143 -4.73 -11.12 11.46
N LYS A 144 -5.98 -10.64 11.38
CA LYS A 144 -7.03 -11.20 10.52
C LYS A 144 -6.62 -11.25 9.05
N LEU A 145 -6.12 -10.13 8.51
CA LEU A 145 -5.74 -10.03 7.11
C LEU A 145 -4.52 -10.91 6.75
N LEU A 146 -3.60 -11.11 7.68
CA LEU A 146 -2.43 -11.97 7.47
C LEU A 146 -2.78 -13.46 7.61
N GLU A 147 -3.77 -13.81 8.43
CA GLU A 147 -4.24 -15.19 8.63
C GLU A 147 -5.14 -15.70 7.51
N ALA A 148 -6.05 -14.85 6.98
CA ALA A 148 -6.94 -15.20 5.88
C ALA A 148 -6.19 -15.71 4.63
N GLY A 149 -4.92 -15.31 4.43
CA GLY A 149 -4.11 -15.82 3.31
C GLY A 149 -3.51 -17.22 3.50
N LYS A 150 -3.68 -17.84 4.67
CA LYS A 150 -3.13 -19.18 4.97
C LYS A 150 -4.13 -20.30 4.71
N SER A 151 -5.44 -20.02 4.76
CA SER A 151 -6.49 -21.00 4.45
C SER A 151 -6.51 -21.35 2.97
N ASP A 152 -6.27 -20.37 2.10
CA ASP A 152 -6.42 -20.51 0.65
C ASP A 152 -5.25 -21.22 -0.04
N GLN A 153 -4.22 -21.59 0.73
CA GLN A 153 -3.06 -22.38 0.24
C GLN A 153 -3.13 -23.86 0.65
N LYS A 154 -4.21 -24.29 1.32
CA LYS A 154 -4.44 -25.68 1.74
C LYS A 154 -5.52 -26.41 0.93
N SER A 155 -6.12 -25.75 -0.05
CA SER A 155 -7.12 -26.31 -0.97
C SER A 155 -6.51 -26.60 -2.33
#